data_AF-A0A7V9EJ50-F1
#
_entry.id   AF-A0A7V9EJ50-F1
#
_cell.length_a   1.000
_cell.length_b   1.000
_cell.length_c   1.000
_cell.angle_alpha   90.00
_cell.angle_beta   90.00
_cell.angle_gamma   90.00
#
_symmetry.space_group_name_H-M   'P 1'
#
loop_
_entity.id
_entity.type
_entity.pdbx_description
1 polymer ?
#
loop_
_entity_poly.entity_id
_entity_poly.type
_entity_poly.pdbx_seq_one_letter_code
_entity_poly.pdbx_strand_id
1 'polypeptide(L)'
;MPIDYRQLSAELSSMLRLEAPPIAISFLEEAPGGMPAFDAPMAEPAPDGRTGRVPAGCVFWMKATDKSFTTLPEDHGNCSVGSLTHGLMSLGEAAQKTDVQTLLDSGWVTEDMFPTSPRCQSAQAALLTGP
;
A
#
# COMPACT_ATOMS: atom_id res chain seq x y z
N MET A 1 18.60 -7.36 -20.84
CA MET A 1 18.07 -8.69 -20.44
C MET A 1 16.86 -8.41 -19.56
N PRO A 2 15.68 -9.00 -19.81
CA PRO A 2 14.54 -8.82 -18.92
C PRO A 2 14.88 -9.35 -17.52
N ILE A 3 14.34 -8.71 -16.48
CA ILE A 3 14.52 -9.15 -15.09
C ILE A 3 13.78 -10.47 -14.90
N ASP A 4 14.49 -11.50 -14.42
CA ASP A 4 13.86 -12.74 -13.97
C ASP A 4 13.43 -12.59 -12.52
N TYR A 5 12.18 -12.19 -12.30
CA TYR A 5 11.63 -11.98 -10.95
C TYR A 5 11.61 -13.25 -10.11
N ARG A 6 11.53 -14.44 -10.74
CA ARG A 6 11.57 -15.72 -10.01
C ARG A 6 12.97 -15.96 -9.45
N GLN A 7 14.00 -15.74 -10.26
CA GLN A 7 15.39 -15.83 -9.80
C GLN A 7 15.66 -14.80 -8.69
N LEU A 8 15.26 -13.54 -8.89
CA LEU A 8 15.44 -12.48 -7.90
C LEU A 8 14.76 -12.82 -6.56
N SER A 9 13.53 -13.34 -6.61
CA SER A 9 12.79 -13.77 -5.41
C SER A 9 13.54 -14.88 -4.65
N ALA A 10 14.10 -15.87 -5.36
CA ALA A 10 14.89 -16.94 -4.75
C ALA A 10 16.20 -16.42 -4.13
N GLU A 11 16.90 -15.51 -4.82
CA GLU A 11 18.12 -14.87 -4.33
C GLU A 11 17.86 -14.04 -3.08
N LEU A 12 16.84 -13.16 -3.09
CA LEU A 12 16.46 -12.36 -1.93
C LEU A 12 16.08 -13.23 -0.73
N SER A 13 15.28 -14.27 -0.96
CA SER A 13 14.87 -15.20 0.09
C SER A 13 16.06 -15.90 0.73
N SER A 14 17.01 -16.35 -0.09
CA SER A 14 18.24 -17.02 0.37
C SER A 14 19.17 -16.07 1.13
N MET A 15 19.45 -14.90 0.57
CA MET A 15 20.42 -13.94 1.12
C MET A 15 19.94 -13.31 2.42
N LEU A 16 18.65 -12.95 2.50
CA LEU A 16 18.07 -12.26 3.66
C LEU A 16 17.41 -13.22 4.67
N ARG A 17 17.37 -14.53 4.35
CA ARG A 17 16.73 -15.58 5.17
C ARG A 17 15.28 -15.22 5.52
N LEU A 18 14.51 -14.84 4.51
CA LEU A 18 13.15 -14.35 4.71
C LEU A 18 12.22 -15.47 5.21
N GLU A 19 11.37 -15.14 6.19
CA GLU A 19 10.32 -16.04 6.69
C GLU A 19 9.09 -16.09 5.78
N ALA A 20 8.89 -15.04 4.97
CA ALA A 20 7.81 -14.92 4.01
C ALA A 20 8.38 -14.66 2.59
N PRO A 21 7.71 -15.12 1.52
CA PRO A 21 8.15 -14.84 0.16
C PRO A 21 8.13 -13.33 -0.13
N PRO A 22 9.12 -12.79 -0.87
CA PRO A 22 9.03 -11.45 -1.42
C PRO A 22 7.77 -11.26 -2.25
N ILE A 23 7.26 -10.04 -2.27
CA ILE A 23 6.19 -9.61 -3.16
C ILE A 23 6.67 -8.49 -4.07
N ALA A 24 6.06 -8.37 -5.24
CA ALA A 24 6.20 -7.25 -6.13
C ALA A 24 5.02 -6.29 -5.98
N ILE A 25 5.31 -4.98 -6.05
CA ILE A 25 4.32 -3.90 -6.12
C ILE A 25 4.64 -3.07 -7.35
N SER A 26 3.68 -2.91 -8.25
CA SER A 26 3.78 -2.03 -9.42
C SER A 26 2.77 -0.90 -9.29
N PHE A 27 3.24 0.33 -9.50
CA PHE A 27 2.45 1.55 -9.50
C PHE A 27 2.07 1.90 -10.93
N LEU A 28 0.78 2.11 -11.19
CA LEU A 28 0.22 2.12 -12.54
C LEU A 28 -0.73 3.30 -12.76
N GLU A 29 -0.69 3.84 -13.97
CA GLU A 29 -1.64 4.86 -14.46
C GLU A 29 -3.00 4.27 -14.84
N GLU A 30 -3.08 2.95 -15.05
CA GLU A 30 -4.32 2.21 -15.29
C GLU A 30 -4.16 0.75 -14.84
N ALA A 31 -5.24 0.14 -14.34
CA ALA A 31 -5.25 -1.28 -14.00
C ALA A 31 -5.12 -2.16 -15.26
N PRO A 32 -4.17 -3.11 -15.33
CA PRO A 32 -4.00 -3.97 -16.49
C PRO A 32 -5.22 -4.87 -16.68
N GLY A 33 -5.68 -4.98 -17.93
CA GLY A 33 -6.75 -5.89 -18.30
C GLY A 33 -6.41 -7.35 -17.95
N GLY A 34 -7.42 -8.10 -17.48
CA GLY A 34 -7.29 -9.52 -17.16
C GLY A 34 -6.66 -9.83 -15.79
N MET A 35 -6.25 -8.81 -15.03
CA MET A 35 -5.81 -9.01 -13.65
C MET A 35 -7.01 -8.97 -12.69
N PRO A 36 -7.15 -9.92 -11.74
CA PRO A 36 -8.22 -9.87 -10.75
C PRO A 36 -8.11 -8.62 -9.88
N ALA A 37 -9.23 -7.93 -9.64
CA ALA A 37 -9.30 -6.89 -8.63
C ALA A 37 -9.34 -7.50 -7.22
N PHE A 38 -8.87 -6.77 -6.22
CA PHE A 38 -9.06 -7.16 -4.83
C PHE A 38 -10.52 -6.99 -4.42
N ASP A 39 -11.21 -8.11 -4.25
CA ASP A 39 -12.64 -8.13 -3.98
C ASP A 39 -12.94 -8.52 -2.53
N ALA A 40 -12.79 -7.55 -1.62
CA ALA A 40 -13.33 -7.63 -0.27
C ALA A 40 -14.30 -6.46 -0.02
N PRO A 41 -15.30 -6.59 0.86
CA PRO A 41 -16.23 -5.50 1.14
C PRO A 41 -15.52 -4.23 1.59
N MET A 42 -16.03 -3.06 1.16
CA MET A 42 -15.64 -1.79 1.74
C MET A 42 -16.14 -1.71 3.19
N ALA A 43 -15.28 -1.28 4.11
CA ALA A 43 -15.67 -1.04 5.48
C ALA A 43 -16.67 0.14 5.58
N GLU A 44 -17.54 0.12 6.59
CA GLU A 44 -18.35 1.29 6.93
C GLU A 44 -17.43 2.50 7.22
N PRO A 45 -17.74 3.71 6.71
CA PRO A 45 -16.89 4.86 6.91
C PRO A 45 -16.68 5.21 8.39
N ALA A 46 -15.43 5.47 8.76
CA ALA A 46 -15.07 6.04 10.05
C ALA A 46 -15.62 7.49 10.19
N PRO A 47 -15.67 8.07 11.41
CA PRO A 47 -16.14 9.44 11.61
C PRO A 47 -15.39 10.51 10.80
N ASP A 48 -14.14 10.26 10.43
CA ASP A 48 -13.32 11.13 9.57
C ASP A 48 -13.40 10.79 8.07
N GLY A 49 -14.39 9.97 7.70
CA GLY A 49 -14.70 9.56 6.33
C GLY A 49 -13.76 8.50 5.76
N ARG A 50 -12.78 7.98 6.52
CA ARG A 50 -11.93 6.87 6.04
C ARG A 50 -12.77 5.62 5.80
N THR A 51 -12.55 4.98 4.66
CA THR A 51 -13.14 3.70 4.28
C THR A 51 -12.18 3.00 3.33
N GLY A 52 -12.21 1.66 3.30
CA GLY A 52 -11.33 0.85 2.47
C GLY A 52 -11.67 -0.63 2.59
N ARG A 53 -11.07 -1.46 1.74
CA ARG A 53 -11.33 -2.91 1.70
C ARG A 53 -10.58 -3.70 2.77
N VAL A 54 -9.61 -3.07 3.42
CA VAL A 54 -8.77 -3.65 4.46
C VAL A 54 -8.58 -2.65 5.60
N PRO A 55 -8.26 -3.11 6.83
CA PRO A 55 -8.02 -2.19 7.95
C PRO A 55 -6.72 -1.39 7.83
N ALA A 56 -5.73 -1.86 7.05
CA ALA A 56 -4.51 -1.13 6.75
C ALA A 56 -3.92 -1.54 5.40
N GLY A 57 -3.23 -0.64 4.68
CA GLY A 57 -2.67 -0.93 3.34
C GLY A 57 -1.68 -2.10 3.32
N CYS A 58 -0.92 -2.30 4.41
CA CYS A 58 0.00 -3.44 4.55
C CYS A 58 -0.70 -4.80 4.55
N VAL A 59 -2.02 -4.86 4.76
CA VAL A 59 -2.79 -6.11 4.61
C VAL A 59 -2.74 -6.63 3.18
N PHE A 60 -2.68 -5.76 2.18
CA PHE A 60 -2.51 -6.19 0.79
C PHE A 60 -1.21 -6.97 0.61
N TRP A 61 -0.14 -6.60 1.31
CA TRP A 61 1.14 -7.32 1.22
C TRP A 61 1.04 -8.73 1.78
N MET A 62 0.32 -8.90 2.90
CA MET A 62 0.04 -10.23 3.46
C MET A 62 -0.83 -11.08 2.52
N LYS A 63 -1.76 -10.47 1.77
CA LYS A 63 -2.58 -11.21 0.80
C LYS A 63 -1.84 -11.50 -0.49
N ALA A 64 -0.84 -10.70 -0.83
CA ALA A 64 -0.06 -10.81 -2.04
C ALA A 64 0.97 -11.94 -2.03
N THR A 65 1.29 -12.50 -0.85
CA THR A 65 2.13 -13.70 -0.76
C THR A 65 1.50 -14.90 -1.48
N ASP A 66 0.16 -14.95 -1.54
CA ASP A 66 -0.59 -16.11 -2.04
C ASP A 66 -1.16 -15.89 -3.45
N LYS A 67 -1.34 -14.64 -3.88
CA LYS A 67 -2.02 -14.31 -5.14
C LYS A 67 -1.68 -12.91 -5.64
N SER A 68 -1.76 -12.71 -6.96
CA SER A 68 -1.70 -11.40 -7.59
C SER A 68 -3.07 -10.75 -7.72
N PHE A 69 -3.16 -9.44 -7.54
CA PHE A 69 -4.38 -8.67 -7.75
C PHE A 69 -4.08 -7.18 -7.96
N THR A 70 -5.04 -6.47 -8.55
CA THR A 70 -5.06 -5.01 -8.59
C THR A 70 -5.84 -4.42 -7.43
N THR A 71 -5.44 -3.24 -7.00
CA THR A 71 -6.20 -2.38 -6.08
C THR A 71 -6.31 -0.97 -6.65
N LEU A 72 -7.41 -0.30 -6.37
CA LEU A 72 -7.67 1.10 -6.71
C LEU A 72 -7.45 2.00 -5.47
N PRO A 73 -7.29 3.33 -5.63
CA PRO A 73 -7.06 4.25 -4.52
C PRO A 73 -8.06 4.09 -3.36
N GLU A 74 -9.35 3.89 -3.66
CA GLU A 74 -10.40 3.72 -2.65
C GLU A 74 -10.20 2.47 -1.78
N ASP A 75 -9.52 1.43 -2.28
CA ASP A 75 -9.29 0.21 -1.51
C ASP A 75 -8.37 0.45 -0.30
N HIS A 76 -7.53 1.50 -0.38
CA HIS A 76 -6.51 1.85 0.62
C HIS A 76 -6.97 2.91 1.62
N GLY A 77 -8.18 3.46 1.49
CA GLY A 77 -8.61 4.65 2.22
C GLY A 77 -8.73 4.51 3.75
N ASN A 78 -8.56 3.31 4.30
CA ASN A 78 -8.45 3.07 5.74
C ASN A 78 -7.05 3.29 6.32
N CYS A 79 -6.04 3.55 5.49
CA CYS A 79 -4.65 3.73 5.90
C CYS A 79 -4.04 4.99 5.28
N SER A 80 -4.14 6.12 5.96
CA SER A 80 -3.73 7.42 5.42
C SER A 80 -2.23 7.50 5.15
N VAL A 81 -1.40 6.91 6.01
CA VAL A 81 0.06 6.81 5.78
C VAL A 81 0.37 5.94 4.57
N GLY A 82 -0.27 4.78 4.45
CA GLY A 82 -0.08 3.91 3.28
C GLY A 82 -0.52 4.58 1.98
N SER A 83 -1.68 5.25 1.99
CA SER A 83 -2.19 6.01 0.86
C SER A 83 -1.27 7.16 0.47
N LEU A 84 -0.71 7.88 1.44
CA LEU A 84 0.30 8.91 1.19
C LEU A 84 1.57 8.31 0.56
N THR A 85 2.13 7.26 1.16
CA THR A 85 3.36 6.61 0.68
C THR A 85 3.22 6.09 -0.74
N HIS A 86 2.04 5.56 -1.09
CA HIS A 86 1.75 5.01 -2.43
C HIS A 86 1.26 6.05 -3.44
N GLY A 87 1.18 7.34 -3.10
CA GLY A 87 0.73 8.38 -4.02
C GLY A 87 -0.78 8.33 -4.33
N LEU A 88 -1.58 7.82 -3.39
CA LEU A 88 -3.04 7.69 -3.48
C LEU A 88 -3.78 8.78 -2.69
N MET A 89 -3.05 9.54 -1.87
CA MET A 89 -3.58 10.63 -1.05
C MET A 89 -2.49 11.70 -0.91
N SER A 90 -2.89 12.98 -0.91
CA SER A 90 -1.93 14.07 -0.66
C SER A 90 -1.53 14.15 0.81
N LEU A 91 -0.38 14.79 1.09
CA LEU A 91 0.06 15.03 2.46
C LEU A 91 -0.96 15.86 3.26
N GLY A 92 -1.57 16.86 2.62
CA GLY A 92 -2.57 17.72 3.25
C GLY A 92 -3.82 16.94 3.65
N GLU A 93 -4.30 16.02 2.80
CA GLU A 93 -5.44 15.16 3.12
C GLU A 93 -5.12 14.16 4.22
N ALA A 94 -3.95 13.50 4.16
CA ALA A 94 -3.53 12.53 5.16
C ALA A 94 -3.40 13.16 6.56
N ALA A 95 -2.86 14.38 6.63
CA ALA A 95 -2.70 15.11 7.90
C ALA A 95 -4.03 15.42 8.62
N GLN A 96 -5.17 15.36 7.93
CA GLN A 96 -6.50 15.57 8.54
C GLN A 96 -7.13 14.29 9.10
N LYS A 97 -6.46 13.14 9.00
CA LYS A 97 -7.04 11.84 9.34
C LYS A 97 -6.66 11.39 10.75
N THR A 98 -7.61 10.75 11.42
CA THR A 98 -7.48 10.33 12.84
C THR A 98 -6.46 9.23 13.06
N ASP A 99 -6.18 8.40 12.05
CA ASP A 99 -5.11 7.40 12.10
C ASP A 99 -3.72 8.02 12.07
N VAL A 100 -3.53 9.13 11.34
CA VAL A 100 -2.28 9.91 11.41
C VAL A 100 -2.11 10.56 12.77
N GLN A 101 -3.18 11.14 13.33
CA GLN A 101 -3.15 11.68 14.69
C GLN A 101 -2.80 10.60 15.73
N THR A 102 -3.35 9.39 15.58
CA THR A 102 -3.05 8.26 16.47
C THR A 102 -1.55 7.91 16.45
N LEU A 103 -0.90 7.98 15.28
CA LEU A 103 0.55 7.76 15.17
C LEU A 103 1.36 8.87 15.85
N LEU A 104 0.94 10.14 15.70
CA LEU A 104 1.56 11.26 16.42
C LEU A 104 1.42 11.10 17.94
N ASP A 105 0.22 10.76 18.42
CA ASP A 105 -0.07 10.57 19.84
C ASP A 105 0.72 9.41 20.46
N SER A 106 1.10 8.41 19.64
CA SER A 106 1.95 7.30 20.08
C SER A 106 3.39 7.72 20.39
N GLY A 107 3.82 8.89 19.91
CA GLY A 107 5.19 9.40 20.05
C GLY A 107 6.24 8.69 19.18
N TRP A 108 5.84 7.74 18.33
CA TRP A 108 6.76 7.05 17.40
C TRP A 108 7.22 7.91 16.23
N VAL A 109 6.39 8.88 15.83
CA VAL A 109 6.66 9.80 14.72
C VAL A 109 6.29 11.23 15.12
N THR A 110 6.94 12.21 14.51
CA THR A 110 6.67 13.63 14.70
C THR A 110 6.19 14.28 13.40
N GLU A 111 5.52 15.44 13.49
CA GLU A 111 4.96 16.12 12.32
C GLU A 111 6.01 16.48 11.26
N ASP A 112 7.24 16.80 11.66
CA ASP A 112 8.34 17.15 10.77
C ASP A 112 8.88 15.96 9.96
N MET A 113 8.53 14.72 10.33
CA MET A 113 8.91 13.51 9.57
C MET A 113 8.07 13.33 8.30
N PHE A 114 6.82 13.82 8.24
CA PHE A 114 5.93 13.56 7.10
C PHE A 114 6.35 14.28 5.79
N PRO A 115 6.79 15.55 5.80
CA PRO A 115 7.22 16.22 4.57
C PRO A 115 8.40 15.51 3.89
N THR A 116 9.27 14.87 4.68
CA THR A 116 10.51 14.23 4.23
C THR A 116 10.40 12.71 4.04
N SER A 117 9.28 12.10 4.46
CA SER A 117 9.08 10.65 4.32
C SER A 117 9.07 10.23 2.84
N PRO A 118 9.77 9.12 2.47
CA PRO A 118 9.71 8.57 1.12
C PRO A 118 8.27 8.28 0.69
N ARG A 119 7.89 8.76 -0.50
CA ARG A 119 6.57 8.56 -1.09
C ARG A 119 6.64 8.60 -2.61
N CYS A 120 5.71 7.92 -3.26
CA CYS A 120 5.46 8.10 -4.69
C CYS A 120 5.04 9.55 -4.96
N GLN A 121 5.76 10.24 -5.86
CA GLN A 121 5.53 11.65 -6.16
C GLN A 121 4.43 11.87 -7.22
N SER A 122 4.16 10.85 -8.05
CA SER A 122 3.07 10.87 -9.01
C SER A 122 1.85 10.16 -8.43
N ALA A 123 0.67 10.72 -8.72
CA ALA A 123 -0.60 10.08 -8.42
C ALA A 123 -0.70 8.74 -9.16
N GLN A 124 -1.20 7.72 -8.48
CA GLN A 124 -1.37 6.38 -9.04
C GLN A 124 -2.86 6.06 -9.17
N ALA A 125 -3.24 5.46 -10.29
CA ALA A 125 -4.63 5.06 -10.53
C ALA A 125 -4.89 3.61 -10.12
N ALA A 126 -3.86 2.78 -10.09
CA ALA A 126 -3.94 1.41 -9.62
C ALA A 126 -2.59 0.92 -9.08
N LEU A 127 -2.64 -0.06 -8.19
CA LEU A 127 -1.49 -0.86 -7.81
C LEU A 127 -1.72 -2.31 -8.23
N LEU A 128 -0.70 -2.96 -8.79
CA LEU A 128 -0.64 -4.41 -8.96
C LEU A 128 0.28 -4.97 -7.88
N THR A 129 -0.23 -5.88 -7.07
CA THR A 129 0.53 -6.53 -5.99
C THR A 129 0.45 -8.05 -6.15
N GLY A 130 1.56 -8.77 -5.96
CA GLY A 130 1.59 -10.24 -6.03
C GLY A 130 2.97 -10.82 -5.71
N PRO A 131 3.14 -12.15 -5.77
CA PRO A 131 4.43 -12.81 -5.54
C PRO A 131 5.41 -12.66 -6.71
#